data_AF-A0A326RPG5-F1
#
_entry.id   AF-A0A326RPG5-F1
#
_cell.length_a   1.000
_cell.length_b   1.000
_cell.length_c   1.000
_cell.angle_alpha   90.00
_cell.angle_beta   90.00
_cell.angle_gamma   90.00
#
_symmetry.space_group_name_H-M   'P 1'
#
loop_
_entity.id
_entity.type
_entity.pdbx_description
1 polymer ?
#
loop_
_entity_poly.entity_id
_entity_poly.type
_entity_poly.pdbx_seq_one_letter_code
_entity_poly.pdbx_strand_id
1 'polypeptide(L)' 'MLTKAKVVKQLEKLPEEFTLDELVDQLILIQKIEKGLKDSEEGKVISEKELDSEIEK' A
#
# COMPACT_ATOMS: atom_id res chain seq x y z
N MET A 1 5.93 -5.51 -6.80
CA MET A 1 5.79 -6.98 -6.67
C MET A 1 6.06 -7.39 -5.24
N LEU A 2 5.26 -8.31 -4.69
CA LEU A 2 5.47 -8.85 -3.35
C LEU A 2 6.71 -9.75 -3.34
N THR A 3 7.60 -9.55 -2.37
CA THR A 3 8.80 -10.37 -2.21
C THR A 3 8.78 -11.07 -0.86
N LYS A 4 9.39 -12.26 -0.78
CA LYS A 4 9.55 -13.00 0.47
C LYS A 4 10.16 -12.13 1.58
N ALA A 5 11.19 -11.35 1.24
CA ALA A 5 11.85 -10.45 2.19
C ALA A 5 10.90 -9.38 2.76
N LYS A 6 9.98 -8.83 1.94
CA LYS A 6 8.99 -7.85 2.40
C LYS A 6 7.95 -8.46 3.33
N VAL A 7 7.53 -9.70 3.05
CA VAL A 7 6.60 -10.45 3.91
C VAL A 7 7.24 -10.73 5.26
N VAL A 8 8.48 -11.25 5.29
CA VAL A 8 9.21 -11.52 6.54
C VAL A 8 9.35 -10.24 7.38
N LYS A 9 9.72 -9.11 6.77
CA LYS A 9 9.78 -7.81 7.45
C LYS A 9 8.43 -7.32 8.02
N GLN A 10 7.30 -7.77 7.46
CA GLN A 10 5.99 -7.43 8.02
C GLN A 10 5.63 -8.33 9.17
N LEU A 11 5.96 -9.63 9.08
CA LEU A 11 5.76 -10.57 10.19
C LEU A 11 6.53 -10.12 11.44
N GLU A 12 7.72 -9.54 11.29
CA GLU A 12 8.50 -8.96 12.39
C GLU A 12 7.80 -7.79 13.11
N LYS A 13 6.79 -7.16 12.49
CA LYS A 13 6.04 -6.02 13.05
C LYS A 13 4.66 -6.41 13.57
N LEU A 14 4.20 -7.62 13.26
CA LEU A 14 2.92 -8.11 13.71
C LEU A 14 3.02 -8.61 15.16
N PRO A 15 1.90 -8.57 15.91
CA PRO A 15 1.83 -9.18 17.23
C PRO A 15 2.08 -10.69 17.17
N GLU A 16 2.35 -11.30 18.33
CA GLU A 16 2.59 -12.74 18.46
C GLU A 16 1.42 -13.59 17.94
N GLU A 17 0.19 -13.11 18.14
CA GLU A 17 -1.02 -13.65 17.54
C GLU A 17 -1.61 -12.63 16.58
N PHE A 18 -1.87 -13.06 15.36
CA PHE A 18 -2.53 -12.27 14.33
C PHE A 18 -3.33 -13.21 13.41
N THR A 19 -4.29 -12.65 12.70
CA THR A 19 -5.10 -13.37 11.71
C THR A 19 -4.47 -13.27 10.32
N LEU A 20 -4.82 -14.22 9.45
CA LEU A 20 -4.38 -14.15 8.05
C LEU A 20 -4.87 -12.88 7.37
N ASP A 21 -6.09 -12.44 7.68
CA ASP A 21 -6.69 -11.23 7.10
C ASP A 21 -5.88 -9.98 7.46
N GLU A 22 -5.45 -9.84 8.72
CA GLU A 22 -4.59 -8.73 9.16
C GLU A 22 -3.24 -8.71 8.42
N LEU A 23 -2.63 -9.88 8.19
CA LEU A 23 -1.42 -9.97 7.38
C LEU A 23 -1.69 -9.52 5.94
N VAL A 24 -2.79 -9.99 5.33
CA VAL A 24 -3.15 -9.64 3.95
C VAL A 24 -3.38 -8.14 3.81
N ASP A 25 -4.12 -7.52 4.74
CA ASP A 25 -4.40 -6.09 4.73
C ASP A 25 -3.12 -5.25 4.83
N GLN A 26 -2.21 -5.62 5.73
CA GLN A 26 -0.89 -4.96 5.84
C GLN A 26 -0.09 -5.07 4.54
N LEU A 27 -0.10 -6.24 3.90
CA LEU A 27 0.59 -6.44 2.62
C LEU A 27 -0.03 -5.61 1.49
N ILE A 28 -1.36 -5.52 1.43
CA ILE A 28 -2.08 -4.68 0.45
C ILE A 28 -1.74 -3.21 0.65
N LEU A 29 -1.74 -2.73 1.89
CA LEU A 29 -1.40 -1.34 2.23
C LEU A 29 -0.01 -0.96 1.71
N ILE A 30 0.99 -1.79 1.98
CA ILE A 30 2.37 -1.55 1.53
C ILE A 30 2.44 -1.52 0.00
N GLN A 31 1.75 -2.43 -0.68
CA GLN A 31 1.71 -2.42 -2.15
C GLN A 31 1.10 -1.13 -2.69
N LYS A 32 0.03 -0.60 -2.07
CA LYS A 32 -0.58 0.68 -2.45
C LYS A 32 0.39 1.85 -2.25
N ILE A 33 1.09 1.89 -1.13
CA ILE A 33 2.10 2.92 -0.83
C ILE A 33 3.22 2.88 -1.86
N GLU A 34 3.80 1.71 -2.13
CA GLU A 34 4.87 1.57 -3.12
C GLU A 34 4.43 1.96 -4.52
N LYS A 35 3.18 1.61 -4.89
CA LYS A 35 2.59 2.06 -6.14
C LYS A 35 2.46 3.58 -6.18
N GLY A 36 1.93 4.20 -5.13
CA GLY A 36 1.78 5.66 -5.06
C GLY A 36 3.11 6.41 -5.12
N LEU A 37 4.15 5.90 -4.45
CA LEU A 37 5.51 6.45 -4.56
C LEU A 37 6.03 6.37 -5.98
N LYS A 38 5.88 5.21 -6.63
CA LYS A 38 6.28 5.03 -8.03
C LYS A 38 5.49 5.93 -8.98
N ASP A 39 4.17 6.03 -8.79
CA ASP A 39 3.32 6.91 -9.59
C ASP A 39 3.75 8.37 -9.43
N SER A 40 4.14 8.79 -8.22
CA SER A 40 4.72 10.12 -7.98
C SER A 40 6.06 10.34 -8.67
N GLU A 41 6.96 9.36 -8.65
CA GLU A 41 8.26 9.43 -9.34
C GLU A 41 8.08 9.50 -10.87
N GLU A 42 7.09 8.80 -11.40
CA GLU A 42 6.76 8.79 -12.83
C GLU A 42 5.89 9.99 -13.26
N GLY A 43 5.55 10.89 -12.35
CA GLY A 43 4.71 12.06 -12.63
C GLY A 43 3.24 11.72 -12.92
N LYS A 44 2.79 10.50 -12.58
CA LYS A 44 1.40 10.04 -12.67
C LYS A 44 0.59 10.57 -11.49
N VAL A 45 0.51 11.88 -11.40
CA VAL A 45 -0.21 12.61 -10.36
C VAL A 45 -1.35 13.41 -10.98
N ILE A 46 -2.37 13.68 -10.19
CA ILE A 46 -3.48 14.54 -10.58
C ILE A 46 -3.46 15.80 -9.71
N SER A 47 -4.06 16.88 -10.20
CA SER A 47 -4.27 18.09 -9.40
C SER A 47 -5.31 17.85 -8.29
N GLU A 48 -5.31 18.70 -7.28
CA GLU A 48 -6.28 18.65 -6.17
C GLU A 48 -7.74 18.72 -6.69
N LYS A 49 -8.01 19.55 -7.69
CA LYS A 49 -9.34 19.66 -8.30
C LYS A 49 -9.79 18.38 -9.02
N GLU A 50 -8.85 17.68 -9.66
CA GLU A 50 -9.13 16.39 -10.30
C GLU A 50 -9.35 15.30 -9.25
N LEU A 51 -8.62 15.36 -8.13
CA LEU A 51 -8.80 14.45 -6.99
C LEU A 51 -10.22 14.56 -6.40
N ASP A 52 -10.69 15.78 -6.14
CA ASP A 52 -12.05 16.01 -5.62
C ASP A 52 -13.11 15.36 -6.53
N SER A 53 -12.94 15.53 -7.84
CA SER A 53 -13.85 14.97 -8.86
C SER A 53 -13.85 13.44 -8.90
N GLU A 54 -12.73 12.79 -8.55
CA GLU A 54 -12.60 11.33 -8.55
C GLU A 54 -13.07 10.70 -7.23
N ILE A 55 -13.00 11.43 -6.10
CA ILE A 55 -13.49 10.95 -4.78
C ILE A 55 -15.02 11.06 -4.66
N GLU A 56 -15.64 12.02 -5.35
CA GLU A 56 -17.09 12.21 -5.35
C GLU A 56 -17.88 11.16 -6.19
N LYS A 57 -17.18 10.31 -6.96
CA LYS A 57 -17.77 9.21 -7.75
C LYS A 57 -18.04 7.96 -6.92
#